data_AF-A0AAP6DBY3-F1
#
_entry.id   AF-A0AAP6DBY3-F1
#
_cell.length_a   1.000
_cell.length_b   1.000
_cell.length_c   1.000
_cell.angle_alpha   90.00
_cell.angle_beta   90.00
_cell.angle_gamma   90.00
#
_symmetry.space_group_name_H-M   'P 1'
#
loop_
_entity.id
_entity.type
_entity.pdbx_description
1 polymer ?
#
loop_
_entity_poly.entity_id
_entity_poly.type
_entity_poly.pdbx_seq_one_letter_code
_entity_poly.pdbx_strand_id
1 'polypeptide(L)'
;MTWLEEQNPNYEFNLHTYDFDQLEEAFLHGWLDFILTSPGQATKLAREYPINWLATQKTAYSNVANKSIASVVVVREESPFKTLRDINEASIAAVSEKAFGGFLALRYELDKLGYFNSSFFETIHFTGPPTDQLILDVIDDQIDVAIVPACTLENMAAEGK
;
A
#
# COMPACT_ATOMS: atom_id res chain seq x y z
N MET A 1 -2.46 23.81 0.97
CA MET A 1 -3.05 24.25 2.26
C MET A 1 -3.84 25.54 2.09
N THR A 2 -3.31 26.53 1.36
CA THR A 2 -3.92 27.84 1.14
C THR A 2 -5.39 27.80 0.71
N TRP A 3 -5.78 26.90 -0.20
CA TRP A 3 -7.19 26.80 -0.62
C TRP A 3 -8.15 26.47 0.53
N LEU A 4 -7.79 25.55 1.44
CA LEU A 4 -8.65 25.17 2.56
C LEU A 4 -8.82 26.33 3.56
N GLU A 5 -7.74 27.04 3.82
CA GLU A 5 -7.70 28.20 4.72
C GLU A 5 -8.46 29.39 4.12
N GLU A 6 -8.36 29.62 2.81
CA GLU A 6 -9.15 30.63 2.09
C GLU A 6 -10.66 30.35 2.20
N GLN A 7 -11.08 29.09 2.13
CA GLN A 7 -12.49 28.71 2.30
C GLN A 7 -12.93 28.70 3.77
N ASN A 8 -12.00 28.61 4.72
CA ASN A 8 -12.28 28.45 6.15
C ASN A 8 -11.36 29.34 7.01
N PRO A 9 -11.52 30.67 6.96
CA PRO A 9 -10.52 31.64 7.46
C PRO A 9 -10.31 31.63 8.99
N ASN A 10 -11.14 30.93 9.75
CA ASN A 10 -11.00 30.79 11.20
C ASN A 10 -10.28 29.49 11.61
N TYR A 11 -9.83 28.69 10.66
CA TYR A 11 -9.16 27.42 10.88
C TYR A 11 -7.79 27.43 10.22
N GLU A 12 -6.83 26.83 10.91
CA GLU A 12 -5.51 26.52 10.37
C GLU A 12 -5.48 25.04 10.03
N PHE A 13 -4.92 24.70 8.87
CA PHE A 13 -4.74 23.31 8.49
C PHE A 13 -3.26 22.98 8.58
N ASN A 14 -2.92 21.90 9.28
CA ASN A 14 -1.54 21.43 9.42
C ASN A 14 -1.43 20.01 8.83
N LEU A 15 -0.65 19.86 7.76
CA LEU A 15 -0.45 18.56 7.11
C LEU A 15 0.74 17.85 7.74
N HIS A 16 0.47 16.73 8.40
CA HIS A 16 1.50 15.83 8.91
C HIS A 16 1.53 14.55 8.09
N THR A 17 2.72 14.18 7.63
CA THR A 17 2.95 12.90 6.95
C THR A 17 3.58 11.92 7.92
N TYR A 18 2.98 10.75 8.05
CA TYR A 18 3.41 9.70 8.95
C TYR A 18 3.51 8.37 8.19
N ASP A 19 4.45 7.53 8.61
CA ASP A 19 4.38 6.11 8.27
C ASP A 19 3.26 5.39 9.05
N PHE A 20 3.14 4.07 8.88
CA PHE A 20 2.10 3.29 9.53
C PHE A 20 2.15 3.37 11.06
N ASP A 21 3.35 3.32 11.65
CA ASP A 21 3.54 3.26 13.10
C ASP A 21 3.43 4.65 13.73
N GLN A 22 4.04 5.65 13.09
CA GLN A 22 3.94 7.05 13.51
C GLN A 22 2.51 7.56 13.47
N LEU A 23 1.69 7.14 12.49
CA LEU A 23 0.30 7.55 12.41
C LEU A 23 -0.52 6.99 13.57
N GLU A 24 -0.27 5.72 13.90
CA GLU A 24 -0.92 5.06 15.04
C GLU A 24 -0.50 5.72 16.36
N GLU A 25 0.78 6.00 16.54
CA GLU A 25 1.29 6.74 17.70
C GLU A 25 0.64 8.13 17.83
N ALA A 26 0.68 8.93 16.76
CA ALA A 26 0.09 10.29 16.76
C ALA A 26 -1.42 10.27 17.02
N PHE A 27 -2.13 9.27 16.51
CA PHE A 27 -3.55 9.06 16.82
C PHE A 27 -3.77 8.74 18.30
N LEU A 28 -3.01 7.82 18.87
CA LEU A 28 -3.13 7.41 20.27
C LEU A 28 -2.79 8.53 21.25
N HIS A 29 -1.89 9.43 20.86
CA HIS A 29 -1.57 10.62 21.64
C HIS A 29 -2.59 11.77 21.50
N GLY A 30 -3.59 11.64 20.63
CA GLY A 30 -4.61 12.66 20.41
C GLY A 30 -4.06 13.91 19.70
N TRP A 31 -3.03 13.76 18.87
CA TRP A 31 -2.41 14.87 18.14
C TRP A 31 -3.11 15.19 16.80
N LEU A 32 -4.10 14.40 16.41
CA LEU A 32 -4.71 14.45 15.08
C LEU A 32 -6.21 14.72 15.19
N ASP A 33 -6.68 15.77 14.51
CA ASP A 33 -8.11 16.04 14.34
C ASP A 33 -8.73 15.18 13.23
N PHE A 34 -7.96 14.92 12.17
CA PHE A 34 -8.37 14.15 11.00
C PHE A 34 -7.29 13.16 10.59
N ILE A 35 -7.71 11.98 10.14
CA ILE A 35 -6.81 10.97 9.56
C ILE A 35 -7.27 10.66 8.14
N LEU A 36 -6.35 10.80 7.19
CA LEU A 36 -6.48 10.27 5.85
C LEU A 36 -5.52 9.09 5.72
N THR A 37 -6.06 7.87 5.65
CA THR A 37 -5.23 6.66 5.58
C THR A 37 -5.84 5.59 4.66
N SER A 38 -5.04 4.58 4.35
CA SER A 38 -5.46 3.43 3.56
C SER A 38 -6.61 2.65 4.23
N PRO A 39 -7.48 1.98 3.47
CA PRO A 39 -8.62 1.27 4.06
C PRO A 39 -8.24 0.17 5.07
N GLY A 40 -7.11 -0.50 4.88
CA GLY A 40 -6.62 -1.51 5.82
C GLY A 40 -6.31 -0.90 7.19
N GLN A 41 -5.57 0.22 7.21
CA GLN A 41 -5.22 0.90 8.45
C GLN A 41 -6.45 1.57 9.09
N ALA A 42 -7.33 2.18 8.30
CA ALA A 42 -8.58 2.75 8.80
C ALA A 42 -9.47 1.66 9.45
N THR A 43 -9.54 0.47 8.85
CA THR A 43 -10.29 -0.67 9.41
C THR A 43 -9.66 -1.19 10.70
N LYS A 44 -8.33 -1.26 10.79
CA LYS A 44 -7.62 -1.63 12.03
C LYS A 44 -7.99 -0.65 13.15
N LEU A 45 -7.79 0.65 12.92
CA LEU A 45 -8.08 1.69 13.91
C LEU A 45 -9.55 1.69 14.33
N ALA A 46 -10.49 1.56 13.39
CA ALA A 46 -11.93 1.56 13.68
C ALA A 46 -12.40 0.37 14.53
N ARG A 47 -11.65 -0.75 14.51
CA ARG A 47 -11.96 -1.93 15.32
C ARG A 47 -11.48 -1.78 16.76
N GLU A 48 -10.42 -1.02 16.96
CA GLU A 48 -9.77 -0.84 18.26
C GLU A 48 -10.25 0.42 18.97
N TYR A 49 -10.64 1.46 18.22
CA TYR A 49 -10.96 2.78 18.73
C TYR A 49 -12.22 3.38 18.07
N PRO A 50 -12.98 4.21 18.80
CA PRO A 50 -14.14 4.89 18.25
C PRO A 50 -13.70 6.01 17.29
N ILE A 51 -13.80 5.75 15.98
CA ILE A 51 -13.56 6.75 14.93
C ILE A 51 -14.83 7.02 14.12
N ASN A 52 -14.98 8.25 13.63
CA ASN A 52 -16.09 8.63 12.76
C ASN A 52 -15.64 8.70 11.30
N TRP A 53 -16.40 8.06 10.42
CA TRP A 53 -16.16 8.09 8.98
C TRP A 53 -16.74 9.37 8.37
N LEU A 54 -15.88 10.23 7.83
CA LEU A 54 -16.32 11.50 7.21
C LEU A 54 -16.44 11.39 5.69
N ALA A 55 -15.45 10.79 5.05
CA ALA A 55 -15.37 10.67 3.60
C ALA A 55 -14.56 9.44 3.19
N THR A 56 -14.78 8.96 1.98
CA THR A 56 -13.97 7.91 1.35
C THR A 56 -13.48 8.41 0.00
N GLN A 57 -12.18 8.37 -0.23
CA GLN A 57 -11.60 8.67 -1.53
C GLN A 57 -12.08 7.61 -2.55
N LYS A 58 -12.61 8.07 -3.68
CA LYS A 58 -12.96 7.22 -4.82
C LYS A 58 -11.92 7.37 -5.91
N THR A 59 -11.51 6.27 -6.51
CA THR A 59 -10.68 6.32 -7.72
C THR A 59 -11.59 6.44 -8.95
N ALA A 60 -11.04 6.98 -10.04
CA ALA A 60 -11.78 7.04 -11.32
C ALA A 60 -11.96 5.66 -11.96
N TYR A 61 -11.22 4.65 -11.50
CA TYR A 61 -11.13 3.33 -12.13
C TYR A 61 -12.22 2.35 -11.70
N SER A 62 -13.01 2.68 -10.67
CA SER A 62 -14.10 1.82 -10.21
C SER A 62 -15.31 2.63 -9.79
N ASN A 63 -16.48 2.23 -10.30
CA ASN A 63 -17.77 2.77 -9.86
C ASN A 63 -18.16 2.28 -8.46
N VAL A 64 -17.45 1.30 -7.91
CA VAL A 64 -17.70 0.73 -6.59
C VAL A 64 -16.48 0.96 -5.71
N ALA A 65 -16.57 1.95 -4.80
CA ALA A 65 -15.44 2.41 -3.99
C ALA A 65 -14.72 1.27 -3.23
N ASN A 66 -15.46 0.27 -2.75
CA ASN A 66 -14.90 -0.89 -2.03
C ASN A 66 -14.30 -1.98 -2.92
N LYS A 67 -14.28 -1.83 -4.25
CA LYS A 67 -13.63 -2.71 -5.22
C LYS A 67 -12.61 -1.95 -6.06
N SER A 68 -11.78 -1.16 -5.40
CA SER A 68 -10.84 -0.23 -6.07
C SER A 68 -9.38 -0.46 -5.69
N ILE A 69 -9.09 -1.48 -4.89
CA ILE A 69 -7.75 -1.80 -4.42
C ILE A 69 -7.40 -3.21 -4.87
N ALA A 70 -6.19 -3.36 -5.42
CA ALA A 70 -5.61 -4.64 -5.78
C ALA A 70 -4.10 -4.61 -5.51
N SER A 71 -3.54 -5.79 -5.24
CA SER A 71 -2.09 -6.04 -5.24
C SER A 71 -1.69 -6.67 -6.56
N VAL A 72 -0.51 -6.30 -7.04
CA VAL A 72 0.09 -6.80 -8.27
C VAL A 72 1.45 -7.39 -7.94
N VAL A 73 1.72 -8.57 -8.51
CA VAL A 73 3.03 -9.21 -8.50
C VAL A 73 3.70 -8.87 -9.82
N VAL A 74 4.79 -8.12 -9.76
CA VAL A 74 5.53 -7.62 -10.92
C VAL A 74 6.83 -8.38 -11.05
N VAL A 75 7.10 -8.84 -12.27
CA VAL A 75 8.34 -9.50 -12.68
C VAL A 75 8.76 -8.97 -14.05
N ARG A 76 10.01 -9.15 -14.44
CA ARG A 76 10.46 -8.87 -15.81
C ARG A 76 9.81 -9.82 -16.81
N GLU A 77 9.65 -9.37 -18.06
CA GLU A 77 9.08 -10.18 -19.15
C GLU A 77 9.83 -11.52 -19.33
N GLU A 78 11.16 -11.47 -19.32
CA GLU A 78 12.06 -12.63 -19.49
C GLU A 78 12.20 -13.48 -18.22
N SER A 79 11.52 -13.12 -17.13
CA SER A 79 11.59 -13.85 -15.87
C SER A 79 11.06 -15.29 -16.00
N PRO A 80 11.65 -16.28 -15.29
CA PRO A 80 11.11 -17.64 -15.24
C PRO A 80 9.80 -17.74 -14.43
N PHE A 81 9.43 -16.72 -13.65
CA PHE A 81 8.23 -16.73 -12.82
C PHE A 81 6.99 -16.38 -13.65
N LYS A 82 6.17 -17.38 -13.99
CA LYS A 82 4.97 -17.21 -14.84
C LYS A 82 3.65 -17.40 -14.08
N THR A 83 3.72 -17.96 -12.87
CA THR A 83 2.57 -18.17 -11.98
C THR A 83 2.87 -17.73 -10.57
N LEU A 84 1.82 -17.48 -9.78
CA LEU A 84 1.96 -17.15 -8.35
C LEU A 84 2.61 -18.26 -7.52
N ARG A 85 2.72 -19.49 -8.02
CA ARG A 85 3.44 -20.58 -7.31
C ARG A 85 4.95 -20.52 -7.54
N ASP A 86 5.37 -19.94 -8.66
CA ASP A 86 6.77 -19.98 -9.09
C ASP A 86 7.65 -19.09 -8.19
N ILE A 87 7.05 -18.11 -7.52
CA ILE A 87 7.78 -17.12 -6.71
C ILE A 87 8.31 -17.68 -5.37
N ASN A 88 8.11 -18.96 -5.05
CA ASN A 88 8.53 -19.54 -3.77
C ASN A 88 10.01 -19.31 -3.42
N GLU A 89 10.87 -19.34 -4.44
CA GLU A 89 12.33 -19.20 -4.31
C GLU A 89 12.85 -17.86 -4.87
N ALA A 90 11.95 -16.95 -5.25
CA ALA A 90 12.31 -15.65 -5.78
C ALA A 90 12.79 -14.70 -4.67
N SER A 91 13.66 -13.75 -5.02
CA SER A 91 13.89 -12.56 -4.19
C SER A 91 12.70 -11.62 -4.32
N ILE A 92 11.87 -11.55 -3.27
CA ILE A 92 10.61 -10.79 -3.26
C ILE A 92 10.75 -9.58 -2.35
N ALA A 93 10.28 -8.42 -2.80
CA ALA A 93 10.17 -7.24 -1.96
C ALA A 93 8.81 -6.53 -2.04
N ALA A 94 8.45 -5.87 -0.94
CA ALA A 94 7.27 -5.02 -0.79
C ALA A 94 7.60 -3.83 0.12
N VAL A 95 6.79 -2.77 0.11
CA VAL A 95 7.12 -1.57 0.92
C VAL A 95 6.90 -1.77 2.42
N SER A 96 5.93 -2.61 2.81
CA SER A 96 5.61 -2.86 4.22
C SER A 96 4.69 -4.07 4.38
N GLU A 97 4.86 -4.82 5.48
CA GLU A 97 3.93 -5.88 5.88
C GLU A 97 2.53 -5.35 6.21
N LYS A 98 2.41 -4.04 6.48
CA LYS A 98 1.16 -3.34 6.81
C LYS A 98 0.49 -2.73 5.58
N ALA A 99 1.15 -2.76 4.42
CA ALA A 99 0.63 -2.17 3.18
C ALA A 99 -0.56 -2.98 2.65
N PHE A 100 -1.75 -2.38 2.70
CA PHE A 100 -2.97 -3.09 2.29
C PHE A 100 -2.96 -3.47 0.80
N GLY A 101 -2.87 -2.48 -0.08
CA GLY A 101 -2.79 -2.71 -1.53
C GLY A 101 -1.41 -3.23 -1.99
N GLY A 102 -0.35 -2.97 -1.23
CA GLY A 102 1.01 -3.38 -1.58
C GLY A 102 1.44 -4.75 -1.07
N PHE A 103 0.64 -5.43 -0.24
CA PHE A 103 1.02 -6.73 0.31
C PHE A 103 -0.15 -7.55 0.86
N LEU A 104 -0.92 -7.01 1.80
CA LEU A 104 -1.91 -7.78 2.56
C LEU A 104 -3.02 -8.38 1.70
N ALA A 105 -3.45 -7.68 0.64
CA ALA A 105 -4.47 -8.21 -0.27
C ALA A 105 -3.95 -9.43 -1.06
N LEU A 106 -2.70 -9.41 -1.54
CA LEU A 106 -2.07 -10.59 -2.15
C LEU A 106 -1.90 -11.72 -1.13
N ARG A 107 -1.35 -11.42 0.05
CA ARG A 107 -1.14 -12.42 1.11
C ARG A 107 -2.43 -13.18 1.43
N TYR A 108 -3.54 -12.46 1.60
CA TYR A 108 -4.84 -13.06 1.87
C TYR A 108 -5.28 -14.02 0.75
N GLU A 109 -5.09 -13.67 -0.52
CA GLU A 109 -5.44 -14.56 -1.63
C GLU A 109 -4.48 -15.78 -1.71
N LEU A 110 -3.19 -15.60 -1.46
CA LEU A 110 -2.22 -16.70 -1.39
C LEU A 110 -2.54 -17.69 -0.26
N ASP A 111 -2.93 -17.17 0.91
CA ASP A 111 -3.36 -17.97 2.06
C ASP A 111 -4.62 -18.79 1.73
N LYS A 112 -5.62 -18.19 1.07
CA LYS A 112 -6.84 -18.91 0.64
C LYS A 112 -6.56 -20.01 -0.38
N LEU A 113 -5.57 -19.80 -1.23
CA LEU A 113 -5.14 -20.78 -2.22
C LEU A 113 -4.26 -21.88 -1.62
N GLY A 114 -3.76 -21.69 -0.40
CA GLY A 114 -2.88 -22.64 0.29
C GLY A 114 -1.56 -22.86 -0.46
N TYR A 115 -1.04 -21.83 -1.15
CA TYR A 115 0.17 -21.96 -1.96
C TYR A 115 1.44 -21.99 -1.10
N PHE A 116 1.43 -21.25 0.01
CA PHE A 116 2.60 -21.06 0.85
C PHE A 116 2.27 -21.23 2.34
N ASN A 117 3.30 -21.48 3.13
CA ASN A 117 3.22 -21.52 4.59
C ASN A 117 3.70 -20.18 5.19
N SER A 118 3.68 -20.06 6.52
CA SER A 118 4.12 -18.82 7.20
C SER A 118 5.58 -18.46 6.90
N SER A 119 6.47 -19.45 6.77
CA SER A 119 7.90 -19.20 6.52
C SER A 119 8.19 -18.55 5.17
N PHE A 120 7.33 -18.74 4.16
CA PHE A 120 7.45 -18.02 2.90
C PHE A 120 7.29 -16.50 3.09
N PHE A 121 6.33 -16.07 3.91
CA PHE A 121 6.12 -14.64 4.12
C PHE A 121 7.25 -13.99 4.93
N GLU A 122 8.05 -14.77 5.66
CA GLU A 122 9.24 -14.31 6.37
C GLU A 122 10.42 -14.05 5.44
N THR A 123 10.42 -14.59 4.20
CA THR A 123 11.48 -14.32 3.21
C THR A 123 11.28 -13.02 2.44
N ILE A 124 10.12 -12.37 2.60
CA ILE A 124 9.78 -11.15 1.87
C ILE A 124 10.52 -9.95 2.48
N HIS A 125 11.26 -9.23 1.65
CA HIS A 125 12.01 -8.05 2.07
C HIS A 125 11.11 -6.81 2.11
N PHE A 126 11.02 -6.18 3.28
CA PHE A 126 10.29 -4.92 3.44
C PHE A 126 11.25 -3.74 3.39
N THR A 127 11.20 -2.97 2.30
CA THR A 127 12.19 -1.91 2.01
C THR A 127 11.76 -0.51 2.47
N GLY A 128 10.48 -0.33 2.78
CA GLY A 128 9.89 0.99 3.00
C GLY A 128 9.52 1.71 1.68
N PRO A 129 8.91 2.90 1.77
CA PRO A 129 8.66 3.74 0.60
C PRO A 129 9.97 4.30 0.00
N PRO A 130 9.97 4.71 -1.29
CA PRO A 130 8.83 4.80 -2.20
C PRO A 130 8.54 3.48 -2.94
N THR A 131 7.28 3.25 -3.30
CA THR A 131 6.85 2.05 -4.05
C THR A 131 7.53 1.93 -5.41
N ASP A 132 7.74 3.04 -6.11
CA ASP A 132 8.36 3.08 -7.44
C ASP A 132 9.75 2.45 -7.45
N GLN A 133 10.49 2.53 -6.33
CA GLN A 133 11.82 1.95 -6.22
C GLN A 133 11.79 0.43 -6.40
N LEU A 134 10.74 -0.26 -5.92
CA LEU A 134 10.61 -1.70 -6.10
C LEU A 134 10.49 -2.11 -7.58
N ILE A 135 9.85 -1.27 -8.40
CA ILE A 135 9.76 -1.51 -9.84
C ILE A 135 11.13 -1.33 -10.48
N LEU A 136 11.87 -0.29 -10.10
CA LEU A 136 13.23 -0.06 -10.58
C LEU A 136 14.16 -1.21 -10.17
N ASP A 137 14.03 -1.73 -8.95
CA ASP A 137 14.82 -2.86 -8.45
C ASP A 137 14.54 -4.15 -9.25
N VAL A 138 13.31 -4.35 -9.73
CA VAL A 138 12.96 -5.45 -10.66
C VAL A 138 13.61 -5.24 -12.03
N ILE A 139 13.57 -4.00 -12.56
CA ILE A 139 14.17 -3.64 -13.85
C ILE A 139 15.69 -3.84 -13.83
N ASP A 140 16.33 -3.42 -12.74
CA ASP A 140 17.78 -3.44 -12.52
C ASP A 140 18.32 -4.78 -12.00
N ASP A 141 17.46 -5.81 -11.96
CA ASP A 141 17.81 -7.17 -11.52
C ASP A 141 18.37 -7.27 -10.09
N GLN A 142 17.93 -6.37 -9.21
CA GLN A 142 18.26 -6.39 -7.77
C GLN A 142 17.31 -7.30 -6.99
N ILE A 143 16.06 -7.40 -7.44
CA ILE A 143 15.05 -8.33 -6.95
C ILE A 143 14.34 -9.00 -8.12
N ASP A 144 13.76 -10.16 -7.86
CA ASP A 144 13.03 -10.93 -8.87
C ASP A 144 11.58 -10.48 -9.00
N VAL A 145 10.97 -10.14 -7.86
CA VAL A 145 9.54 -9.91 -7.73
C VAL A 145 9.28 -8.69 -6.85
N ALA A 146 8.52 -7.73 -7.37
CA ALA A 146 7.94 -6.64 -6.59
C ALA A 146 6.45 -6.89 -6.32
N ILE A 147 6.03 -6.72 -5.07
CA ILE A 147 4.60 -6.66 -4.73
C ILE A 147 4.23 -5.18 -4.51
N VAL A 148 3.35 -4.68 -5.37
CA VAL A 148 2.96 -3.26 -5.40
C VAL A 148 1.44 -3.10 -5.51
N PRO A 149 0.87 -1.94 -5.13
CA PRO A 149 -0.52 -1.61 -5.48
C PRO A 149 -0.72 -1.58 -7.00
N ALA A 150 -1.93 -1.94 -7.44
CA ALA A 150 -2.33 -1.71 -8.83
C ALA A 150 -2.20 -0.22 -9.23
N CYS A 151 -2.02 0.02 -10.53
CA CYS A 151 -1.75 1.33 -11.13
C CYS A 151 -0.34 1.89 -10.87
N THR A 152 0.52 1.23 -10.08
CA THR A 152 1.89 1.72 -9.82
C THR A 152 2.69 1.85 -11.12
N LEU A 153 2.73 0.79 -11.94
CA LEU A 153 3.43 0.79 -13.23
C LEU A 153 2.84 1.81 -14.20
N GLU A 154 1.51 1.88 -14.29
CA GLU A 154 0.79 2.79 -15.18
C GLU A 154 1.05 4.26 -14.82
N ASN A 155 1.11 4.57 -13.52
CA ASN A 155 1.43 5.91 -13.04
C ASN A 155 2.90 6.26 -13.32
N MET A 156 3.84 5.34 -13.07
CA MET A 156 5.25 5.54 -13.41
C MET A 156 5.44 5.83 -14.90
N ALA A 157 4.79 5.06 -15.78
CA ALA A 157 4.82 5.30 -17.22
C ALA A 157 4.23 6.66 -17.61
N ALA A 158 3.13 7.08 -16.97
CA ALA A 158 2.52 8.40 -17.20
C ALA A 158 3.41 9.57 -16.74
N GLU A 159 4.26 9.35 -15.73
CA GLU A 159 5.25 10.30 -15.23
C GLU A 159 6.54 10.33 -16.09
N GLY A 160 6.69 9.40 -17.04
CA GLY A 160 7.88 9.29 -17.88
C GLY A 160 9.07 8.62 -17.18
N LYS A 161 8.81 7.75 -16.20
CA LYS A 161 9.80 6.89 -15.54
C LYS A 161 9.96 5.56 -16.28
#